data_AF-A0A813EFA2-F1
#
_entry.id   AF-A0A813EFA2-F1
#
_cell.length_a   1.000
_cell.length_b   1.000
_cell.length_c   1.000
_cell.angle_alpha   90.00
_cell.angle_beta   90.00
_cell.angle_gamma   90.00
#
_symmetry.space_group_name_H-M   'P 1'
#
loop_
_entity.id
_entity.type
_entity.pdbx_description
1 polymer ?
#
loop_
_entity_poly.entity_id
_entity_poly.type
_entity_poly.pdbx_seq_one_letter_code
_entity_poly.pdbx_strand_id
1 'polypeptide(L)'
;DWGAGFDHYHGSKHMLRCTPQYDDATKCATVGGALVAQIIMLLVIVLWSGSLSSLTFLLMKSTNMLRIDQETEELGMDAKMHSPEKAYIMSPHKMPDPIPVPILDKTSLFV
;
A
#
# COMPACT_ATOMS: atom_id res chain seq x y z
N ASP A 1 1.69 12.29 45.08
CA ASP A 1 0.71 13.13 44.36
C ASP A 1 -0.40 12.21 43.86
N TRP A 2 -1.66 12.49 44.24
CA TRP A 2 -2.86 11.66 43.96
C TRP A 2 -3.87 12.47 43.14
N GLY A 3 -3.42 13.07 42.04
CA GLY A 3 -4.28 13.87 41.17
C GLY A 3 -3.70 14.18 39.79
N ALA A 4 -2.39 14.39 39.69
CA ALA A 4 -1.74 14.78 38.42
C ALA A 4 -1.26 13.61 37.54
N GLY A 5 -1.67 12.37 37.85
CA GLY A 5 -1.14 11.16 37.21
C GLY A 5 -1.38 11.04 35.71
N PHE A 6 -2.34 11.81 35.16
CA PHE A 6 -2.71 11.82 33.75
C PHE A 6 -2.43 13.14 33.03
N ASP A 7 -1.90 14.16 33.71
CA ASP A 7 -1.67 15.47 33.09
C ASP A 7 -0.41 15.48 32.22
N HIS A 8 0.55 14.61 32.50
CA HIS A 8 1.86 14.55 31.84
C HIS A 8 2.14 13.20 31.20
N TYR A 9 2.84 13.18 30.07
CA TYR A 9 3.24 11.94 29.40
C TYR A 9 4.74 11.65 29.57
N HIS A 10 5.04 10.36 29.65
CA HIS A 10 6.39 9.83 29.73
C HIS A 10 6.83 9.35 28.34
N GLY A 11 7.99 9.84 27.88
CA GLY A 11 8.59 9.39 26.63
C GLY A 11 9.47 8.15 26.84
N SER A 12 9.73 7.40 25.77
CA SER A 12 10.61 6.22 25.79
C SER A 12 12.01 6.49 26.39
N LYS A 13 12.53 7.72 26.24
CA LYS A 13 13.84 8.13 26.79
C LYS A 13 13.79 8.59 28.25
N HIS A 14 12.61 8.83 28.81
CA HIS A 14 12.41 9.38 30.15
C HIS A 14 11.39 8.52 30.92
N MET A 15 11.61 7.21 30.98
CA MET A 15 10.63 6.25 31.50
C MET A 15 10.15 6.52 32.95
N LEU A 16 10.99 7.17 33.78
CA LEU A 16 10.67 7.51 35.17
C LEU A 16 10.47 9.02 35.40
N ARG A 17 10.50 9.85 34.35
CA ARG A 17 10.38 11.31 34.44
C ARG A 17 9.47 11.84 33.33
N CYS A 18 8.69 12.89 33.61
CA CYS A 18 7.88 13.51 32.58
C CYS A 18 8.77 14.01 31.41
N THR A 19 8.21 14.06 30.20
CA THR A 19 8.90 14.66 29.06
C THR A 19 9.01 16.18 29.29
N PRO A 20 10.21 16.79 29.19
CA PRO A 20 10.35 18.23 29.32
C PRO A 20 9.58 18.96 28.21
N GLN A 21 9.03 20.13 28.51
CA GLN A 21 8.41 20.99 27.52
C GLN A 21 9.48 21.57 26.58
N TYR A 22 9.10 21.87 25.34
CA TYR A 22 10.03 22.31 24.30
C TYR A 22 10.69 23.67 24.62
N ASP A 23 9.93 24.59 25.23
CA ASP A 23 10.34 25.95 25.59
C ASP A 23 10.97 26.06 26.98
N ASP A 24 10.74 25.08 27.85
CA ASP A 24 11.21 25.10 29.23
C ASP A 24 11.45 23.67 29.75
N ALA A 25 12.73 23.31 29.89
CA ALA A 25 13.15 22.00 30.38
C ALA A 25 12.85 21.77 31.88
N THR A 26 12.46 22.81 32.63
CA THR A 26 11.99 22.67 34.02
C THR A 26 10.50 22.32 34.14
N LYS A 27 9.75 22.36 33.02
CA LYS A 27 8.32 22.03 32.99
C LYS A 27 8.05 20.71 32.29
N CYS A 28 7.02 20.01 32.76
CA CYS A 28 6.54 18.77 32.15
C CYS A 28 5.54 19.07 31.02
N ALA A 29 5.77 18.49 29.85
CA ALA A 29 4.83 18.53 28.74
C ALA A 29 3.51 17.81 29.11
N THR A 30 2.39 18.35 28.63
CA THR A 30 1.05 17.83 28.96
C THR A 30 0.53 16.84 27.93
N VAL A 31 -0.29 15.89 28.37
CA VAL A 31 -0.95 14.92 27.48
C VAL A 31 -1.84 15.62 26.45
N GLY A 32 -2.57 16.66 26.88
CA GLY A 32 -3.44 17.44 25.99
C GLY A 32 -2.67 18.12 24.85
N GLY A 33 -1.51 18.72 25.15
CA GLY A 33 -0.65 19.31 24.12
C GLY A 33 -0.13 18.28 23.11
N ALA A 34 0.25 17.10 23.57
CA ALA A 34 0.71 16.03 22.70
C ALA A 34 -0.39 15.49 21.77
N LEU A 35 -1.61 15.28 22.27
CA LEU A 35 -2.73 14.82 21.45
C LEU A 35 -3.09 15.83 20.36
N VAL A 36 -3.13 17.11 20.71
CA VAL A 36 -3.38 18.19 19.74
C VAL A 36 -2.28 18.22 18.67
N ALA A 37 -1.01 18.12 19.06
CA ALA A 37 0.10 18.09 18.13
C ALA A 37 0.01 16.92 17.13
N GLN A 38 -0.39 15.73 17.58
CA GLN A 38 -0.57 14.56 16.70
C GLN A 38 -1.71 14.76 15.69
N ILE A 39 -2.83 15.34 16.13
CA ILE A 39 -3.95 15.64 15.23
C ILE A 39 -3.54 16.69 14.19
N ILE A 40 -2.86 17.76 14.62
CA ILE A 40 -2.36 18.80 13.71
C ILE A 40 -1.39 18.19 12.69
N MET A 41 -0.49 17.31 13.12
CA MET A 41 0.44 16.62 12.23
C MET A 41 -0.30 15.85 11.13
N LEU A 42 -1.32 15.07 11.49
CA LEU A 42 -2.13 14.34 10.51
C LEU A 42 -2.85 15.29 9.54
N LEU A 43 -3.44 16.38 10.05
CA LEU A 43 -4.13 17.36 9.22
C LEU A 43 -3.18 18.04 8.23
N VAL A 44 -1.98 18.41 8.67
CA VAL A 44 -0.96 19.03 7.79
C VAL A 44 -0.51 18.04 6.72
N ILE A 45 -0.29 16.77 7.05
CA ILE A 45 0.09 15.74 6.07
C ILE A 45 -1.02 15.56 5.04
N VAL A 46 -2.28 15.42 5.48
CA VAL A 46 -3.43 15.23 4.57
C VAL A 46 -3.63 16.47 3.70
N LEU A 47 -3.51 17.66 4.26
CA LEU A 47 -3.62 18.90 3.49
C LEU A 47 -2.49 19.01 2.47
N TRP A 48 -1.26 18.73 2.85
CA TRP A 48 -0.12 18.85 1.93
C TRP A 48 -0.13 17.77 0.84
N SER A 49 -0.15 16.49 1.24
CA SER A 49 -0.16 15.38 0.29
C SER A 49 -1.44 15.36 -0.54
N GLY A 50 -2.59 15.54 0.10
CA GLY A 50 -3.88 15.56 -0.58
C GLY A 50 -4.01 16.73 -1.55
N SER A 51 -3.56 17.93 -1.19
CA SER A 51 -3.61 19.08 -2.10
C SER A 51 -2.70 18.90 -3.32
N LEU A 52 -1.45 18.46 -3.12
CA LEU A 52 -0.51 18.25 -4.22
C LEU A 52 -0.94 17.10 -5.14
N SER A 53 -1.39 15.98 -4.57
CA SER A 53 -1.92 14.87 -5.36
C SER A 53 -3.19 15.27 -6.11
N SER A 54 -4.12 15.96 -5.44
CA SER A 54 -5.36 16.44 -6.08
C SER A 54 -5.06 17.42 -7.21
N LEU A 55 -4.17 18.39 -6.99
CA LEU A 55 -3.74 19.34 -8.02
C LEU A 55 -3.14 18.62 -9.23
N THR A 56 -2.24 17.66 -8.99
CA THR A 56 -1.59 16.89 -10.06
C THR A 56 -2.61 16.05 -10.83
N PHE A 57 -3.52 15.36 -10.14
CA PHE A 57 -4.57 14.56 -10.79
C PHE A 57 -5.59 15.40 -11.53
N LEU A 58 -5.95 16.59 -11.03
CA LEU A 58 -6.85 17.51 -11.73
C LEU A 58 -6.21 18.05 -13.01
N LEU A 59 -4.91 18.38 -12.97
CA LEU A 59 -4.17 18.76 -14.17
C LEU A 59 -4.11 17.61 -15.18
N MET A 60 -3.76 16.39 -14.76
CA MET A 60 -3.74 15.22 -15.65
C MET A 60 -5.13 14.81 -16.15
N LYS A 61 -6.19 15.07 -15.38
CA LYS A 61 -7.57 14.89 -15.81
C LYS A 61 -7.94 15.89 -16.91
N SER A 62 -7.51 17.14 -16.80
CA SER A 62 -7.77 18.15 -17.84
C SER A 62 -7.10 17.80 -19.18
N THR A 63 -5.96 17.10 -19.15
CA THR A 63 -5.26 16.62 -20.34
C THR A 63 -5.74 15.24 -20.82
N ASN A 64 -6.79 14.66 -20.22
CA ASN A 64 -7.29 13.30 -20.54
C ASN A 64 -6.21 12.19 -20.46
N MET A 65 -5.16 12.38 -19.66
CA MET A 65 -4.08 11.39 -19.51
C MET A 65 -4.28 10.44 -18.33
N LEU A 66 -5.27 10.71 -17.46
CA LEU A 66 -5.44 9.96 -16.20
C LEU A 66 -6.33 8.71 -16.34
N ARG A 67 -7.25 8.69 -17.30
CA ARG A 67 -8.11 7.55 -17.60
C ARG A 67 -7.89 7.15 -19.06
N ILE A 68 -7.75 5.85 -19.31
CA ILE A 68 -7.65 5.33 -20.68
C ILE A 68 -8.97 5.63 -21.42
N ASP A 69 -8.88 6.00 -22.69
CA ASP A 69 -10.06 6.22 -23.52
C ASP A 69 -10.87 4.91 -23.70
N GLN A 70 -12.18 5.03 -23.88
CA GLN A 70 -13.13 3.91 -23.95
C GLN A 70 -12.77 2.90 -25.06
N GLU A 71 -12.28 3.38 -26.21
CA GLU A 71 -11.86 2.53 -27.33
C GLU A 71 -10.60 1.71 -26.95
N THR A 72 -9.68 2.32 -26.21
CA THR A 72 -8.47 1.64 -25.74
C THR A 72 -8.76 0.72 -24.53
N GLU A 73 -9.78 1.03 -23.73
CA GLU A 73 -10.29 0.17 -22.66
C GLU A 73 -10.84 -1.15 -23.23
N GLU A 74 -11.60 -1.08 -24.33
CA GLU A 74 -12.21 -2.24 -24.99
C GLU A 74 -11.18 -3.12 -25.73
N LEU A 75 -10.18 -2.51 -26.38
CA LEU A 75 -9.12 -3.24 -27.09
C LEU A 75 -8.08 -3.88 -26.14
N GLY A 76 -7.97 -3.38 -24.91
CA GLY A 76 -7.00 -3.81 -23.92
C GLY A 76 -5.67 -3.06 -24.03
N MET A 77 -5.17 -2.58 -22.88
CA MET A 77 -3.94 -1.80 -22.77
C MET A 77 -2.68 -2.59 -23.19
N ASP A 78 -2.76 -3.91 -23.06
CA ASP A 78 -1.69 -4.86 -23.42
C ASP A 78 -1.48 -4.90 -24.94
N ALA A 79 -2.56 -4.80 -25.73
CA ALA A 79 -2.50 -4.83 -27.19
C ALA A 79 -1.94 -3.54 -27.81
N LYS A 80 -2.02 -2.40 -27.10
CA LYS A 80 -1.63 -1.09 -27.64
C LYS A 80 -0.25 -0.60 -27.17
N MET A 81 0.15 -0.90 -25.92
CA MET A 81 1.29 -0.26 -25.27
C MET A 81 2.39 -1.22 -24.78
N HIS A 82 2.20 -2.54 -24.92
CA HIS A 82 3.17 -3.55 -24.51
C HIS A 82 3.62 -4.44 -25.66
N SER A 83 4.89 -4.83 -25.64
CA SER A 83 5.46 -5.85 -26.52
C SER A 83 6.08 -6.91 -25.62
N PRO A 84 5.45 -8.10 -25.47
CA PRO A 84 4.42 -8.71 -26.32
C PRO A 84 2.99 -8.20 -26.07
N GLU A 85 2.12 -8.20 -27.09
CA GLU A 85 0.70 -7.74 -27.03
C GLU A 85 -0.19 -8.50 -26.03
N LYS A 86 0.32 -9.59 -25.44
CA LYS A 86 -0.40 -10.44 -24.49
C LYS A 86 0.54 -10.90 -23.37
N ALA A 87 0.18 -10.64 -22.12
CA ALA A 87 0.89 -11.08 -20.92
C ALA A 87 0.90 -12.62 -20.77
N TYR A 88 -0.03 -13.32 -21.41
CA TYR A 88 -0.15 -14.77 -21.37
C TYR A 88 -0.55 -15.32 -22.76
N ILE A 89 0.00 -16.48 -23.11
CA ILE A 89 -0.36 -17.20 -24.33
C ILE A 89 -1.70 -17.90 -24.07
N MET A 90 -2.83 -17.27 -24.42
CA MET A 90 -4.14 -17.93 -24.50
C MET A 90 -4.20 -18.85 -25.74
N SER A 91 -3.26 -19.78 -25.87
CA SER A 91 -3.55 -20.95 -26.70
C SER A 91 -4.40 -21.87 -25.85
N PRO A 92 -5.51 -22.44 -26.36
CA PRO A 92 -5.97 -23.70 -25.80
C PRO A 92 -4.80 -24.65 -25.99
N HIS A 93 -4.03 -24.88 -24.94
CA HIS A 93 -3.04 -25.94 -24.95
C HIS A 93 -3.87 -27.22 -25.07
N LYS A 94 -4.08 -27.67 -26.31
CA LYS A 94 -4.40 -29.07 -26.55
C LYS A 94 -3.23 -29.80 -25.91
N MET A 95 -3.47 -30.44 -24.77
CA MET A 95 -2.47 -31.33 -24.20
C MET A 95 -1.99 -32.22 -25.35
N PRO A 96 -0.68 -32.37 -25.56
CA PRO A 96 -0.20 -33.36 -26.49
C PRO A 96 -0.85 -34.69 -26.10
N ASP A 97 -1.39 -35.40 -27.10
CA ASP A 97 -2.07 -36.67 -26.88
C ASP A 97 -1.18 -37.54 -25.99
N PRO A 98 -1.72 -38.21 -24.96
CA PRO A 98 -0.91 -38.96 -24.01
C PRO A 98 -0.01 -39.92 -24.78
N ILE A 99 1.29 -39.79 -24.56
CA ILE A 99 2.28 -40.76 -25.05
C ILE A 99 1.78 -42.14 -24.59
N PRO A 100 1.62 -43.13 -25.48
CA PRO A 100 1.28 -44.48 -25.06
C PRO A 100 2.42 -44.98 -24.19
N VAL A 101 2.25 -44.85 -22.87
CA VAL A 101 3.08 -45.56 -21.91
C VAL A 101 2.81 -47.04 -22.16
N PRO A 102 3.85 -47.87 -22.39
CA PRO A 102 3.63 -49.31 -22.41
C PRO A 102 3.01 -49.67 -21.07
N ILE A 103 1.77 -50.15 -21.11
CA ILE A 103 1.09 -50.71 -19.95
C ILE A 103 1.99 -51.87 -19.53
N LEU A 104 2.75 -51.67 -18.46
CA LEU A 104 3.45 -52.77 -17.80
C LEU A 104 2.35 -53.74 -17.39
N ASP A 105 2.24 -54.81 -18.17
CA ASP A 105 1.31 -55.88 -17.91
C ASP A 105 1.67 -56.47 -16.55
N LYS A 106 0.78 -56.29 -15.56
CA LYS A 106 0.98 -56.76 -14.20
C LYS A 106 1.10 -58.29 -14.12
N THR A 107 0.91 -59.00 -15.22
CA THR A 107 1.12 -60.45 -15.33
C THR A 107 2.59 -60.88 -15.45
N SER A 108 3.54 -59.98 -15.71
CA SER A 108 4.98 -60.34 -15.75
C SER A 108 5.70 -60.30 -14.38
N LEU A 109 4.98 -60.07 -13.28
CA LEU A 109 5.54 -60.08 -11.91
C LEU A 109 5.22 -61.37 -11.12
N PHE A 110 4.66 -62.38 -11.78
CA PHE A 110 4.43 -63.72 -11.22
C PHE A 110 4.85 -64.80 -12.22
N VAL A 111 6.15 -64.92 -12.48
CA VAL A 111 6.85 -66.20 -12.77
C VAL A 111 8.21 -66.13 -12.11
#